data_AF-A0A4E0QXY4-F1
#
_entry.id   AF-A0A4E0QXY4-F1
#
_cell.length_a   1.000
_cell.length_b   1.000
_cell.length_c   1.000
_cell.angle_alpha   90.00
_cell.angle_beta   90.00
_cell.angle_gamma   90.00
#
_symmetry.space_group_name_H-M   'P 1'
#
loop_
_entity.id
_entity.type
_entity.pdbx_description
1 polymer ?
#
loop_
_entity_poly.entity_id
_entity_poly.type
_entity_poly.pdbx_seq_one_letter_code
_entity_poly.pdbx_strand_id
1 'polypeptide(L)'
;FYQSGENAIAQVLSNGEGDVITNFPRSINVGNCWRYNTVSLKIASVKSMETAMNLLRTVKQDITIWSSVYNLSERSVWSCIENDYKNIHKFSLNKIREGYSSLDFATLRIPLLDIREQVRQHLYQPA
;
A
#
# COMPACT_ATOMS: atom_id res chain seq x y z
N PHE A 1 17.88 0.39 16.53
CA PHE A 1 18.80 1.34 15.87
C PHE A 1 17.99 2.37 15.11
N TYR A 2 17.65 3.49 15.76
CA TYR A 2 17.24 4.72 15.11
C TYR A 2 17.98 5.82 15.86
N GLN A 3 19.07 6.32 15.28
CA GLN A 3 19.71 7.53 15.78
C GLN A 3 18.90 8.70 15.21
N SER A 4 18.15 9.39 16.07
CA SER A 4 17.64 10.72 15.72
C SER A 4 18.85 11.65 15.65
N GLY A 5 19.23 12.08 14.45
CA GLY A 5 20.35 13.00 14.29
C GLY A 5 20.36 13.58 12.88
N GLU A 6 20.09 14.88 12.79
CA GLU A 6 20.66 15.90 11.87
C GLU A 6 20.72 15.65 10.35
N ASN A 7 20.29 14.50 9.83
CA ASN A 7 20.40 14.12 8.42
C ASN A 7 19.04 14.05 7.69
N ALA A 8 17.99 14.66 8.25
CA ALA A 8 16.72 14.82 7.56
C ALA A 8 16.86 15.95 6.53
N ILE A 9 17.16 15.60 5.29
CA ILE A 9 17.17 16.55 4.18
C ILE A 9 15.71 16.91 3.89
N ALA A 10 15.29 18.11 4.30
CA ALA A 10 14.02 18.67 3.87
C ALA A 10 14.13 19.10 2.41
N GLN A 11 13.32 18.51 1.55
CA GLN A 11 13.23 18.90 0.14
C GLN A 11 11.93 19.69 -0.06
N VAL A 12 12.05 20.93 -0.52
CA VAL A 12 10.91 21.73 -0.97
C VAL A 12 10.58 21.29 -2.40
N LEU A 13 9.33 20.93 -2.65
CA LEU A 13 8.84 20.57 -3.98
C LEU A 13 8.21 21.80 -4.64
N SER A 14 8.54 22.00 -5.91
CA SER A 14 7.88 22.97 -6.76
C SER A 14 6.48 22.49 -7.18
N ASN A 15 5.64 23.40 -7.67
CA ASN A 15 4.33 23.03 -8.19
C ASN A 15 4.45 22.01 -9.33
N GLY A 16 3.79 20.87 -9.18
CA GLY A 16 3.80 19.78 -10.16
C GLY A 16 4.94 18.77 -9.98
N GLU A 17 5.85 19.00 -9.03
CA GLU A 17 6.83 18.00 -8.62
C GLU A 17 6.21 17.00 -7.63
N GLY A 18 6.74 15.79 -7.64
CA GLY A 18 6.37 14.73 -6.72
C GLY A 18 7.62 14.06 -6.19
N ASP A 19 7.52 13.52 -4.98
CA ASP A 19 8.63 12.85 -4.32
C ASP A 19 8.30 11.39 -4.01
N VAL A 20 9.33 10.55 -3.94
CA VAL A 20 9.18 9.09 -3.87
C VAL A 20 9.98 8.53 -2.72
N ILE A 21 9.33 7.79 -1.83
CA ILE A 21 9.99 7.10 -0.72
C ILE A 21 9.69 5.61 -0.81
N THR A 22 10.72 4.79 -0.58
CA THR A 22 10.60 3.34 -0.49
C THR A 22 11.39 2.84 0.71
N ASN A 23 11.42 1.52 0.92
CA ASN A 23 12.20 0.90 2.00
C ASN A 23 13.72 0.89 1.70
N PHE A 24 14.14 1.40 0.54
CA PHE A 24 15.55 1.59 0.21
C PHE A 24 15.99 2.99 0.64
N PRO A 25 17.08 3.12 1.42
CA PRO A 25 17.55 4.42 1.87
C PRO A 25 18.06 5.25 0.70
N ARG A 26 17.65 6.53 0.63
CA ARG A 26 18.10 7.45 -0.43
C ARG A 26 19.61 7.72 -0.43
N SER A 27 20.25 7.58 0.73
CA SER A 27 21.69 7.76 0.92
C SER A 27 22.53 6.66 0.28
N ILE A 28 21.93 5.52 -0.08
CA ILE A 28 22.61 4.40 -0.72
C ILE A 28 22.07 4.28 -2.13
N ASN A 29 22.97 4.30 -3.12
CA ASN A 29 22.72 4.28 -4.56
C ASN A 29 21.36 3.71 -4.97
N VAL A 30 20.36 4.60 -5.09
CA VAL A 30 18.93 4.26 -5.27
C VAL A 30 18.67 3.58 -6.63
N GLY A 31 19.66 3.61 -7.53
CA GLY A 31 19.58 3.00 -8.87
C GLY A 31 19.16 1.53 -8.87
N ASN A 32 19.34 0.79 -7.77
CA ASN A 32 18.95 -0.63 -7.68
C ASN A 32 17.51 -0.86 -7.19
N CYS A 33 16.77 0.17 -6.77
CA CYS A 33 15.38 0.01 -6.35
C CYS A 33 14.41 0.20 -7.52
N TRP A 34 13.93 -0.91 -8.09
CA TRP A 34 13.01 -0.86 -9.25
C TRP A 34 11.70 -0.11 -8.96
N ARG A 35 11.16 -0.22 -7.72
CA ARG A 35 9.94 0.50 -7.32
C ARG A 35 10.17 2.00 -7.31
N TYR A 36 11.28 2.44 -6.70
CA TYR A 36 11.65 3.84 -6.68
C TYR A 36 11.78 4.38 -8.10
N ASN A 37 12.60 3.72 -8.92
CA ASN A 37 12.84 4.14 -10.31
C ASN A 37 11.53 4.21 -11.11
N THR A 38 10.64 3.23 -10.95
CA THR A 38 9.35 3.19 -11.65
C THR A 38 8.43 4.34 -11.25
N VAL A 39 8.31 4.63 -9.94
CA VAL A 39 7.49 5.74 -9.47
C VAL A 39 8.12 7.07 -9.87
N SER A 40 9.43 7.26 -9.69
CA SER A 40 10.11 8.51 -10.02
C SER A 40 9.95 8.89 -11.49
N LEU A 41 9.95 7.92 -12.40
CA LEU A 41 9.73 8.18 -13.83
C LEU A 41 8.29 8.56 -14.18
N LYS A 42 7.30 8.14 -13.38
CA LYS A 42 5.88 8.28 -13.71
C LYS A 42 5.13 9.25 -12.80
N ILE A 43 5.71 9.70 -11.69
CA ILE A 43 4.99 10.52 -10.71
C ILE A 43 4.51 11.85 -11.29
N ALA A 44 5.27 12.45 -12.20
CA ALA A 44 4.87 13.69 -12.88
C ALA A 44 3.63 13.53 -13.78
N SER A 45 3.32 12.32 -14.24
CA SER A 45 2.15 12.02 -15.06
C SER A 45 0.90 11.66 -14.24
N VAL A 46 1.01 11.55 -12.92
CA VAL A 46 -0.13 11.34 -12.03
C VAL A 46 -0.92 12.65 -11.93
N LYS A 47 -2.13 12.65 -12.49
CA LYS A 47 -3.04 13.82 -12.51
C LYS A 47 -4.38 13.56 -11.84
N SER A 48 -4.63 12.32 -11.40
CA SER A 48 -5.90 11.89 -10.84
C SER A 48 -5.72 10.73 -9.87
N MET A 49 -6.73 10.49 -9.03
CA MET A 49 -6.78 9.31 -8.15
C MET A 49 -6.63 7.99 -8.92
N GLU A 50 -7.23 7.91 -10.11
CA GLU A 50 -7.16 6.73 -10.96
C GLU A 50 -5.75 6.49 -11.51
N THR A 51 -5.09 7.53 -12.04
CA THR A 51 -3.71 7.41 -12.53
C THR A 51 -2.73 7.08 -11.40
N ALA A 52 -2.97 7.61 -10.19
CA ALA A 52 -2.21 7.24 -9.00
C ALA A 52 -2.42 5.77 -8.61
N MET A 53 -3.67 5.28 -8.58
CA MET A 53 -3.96 3.86 -8.27
C MET A 53 -3.34 2.93 -9.32
N ASN A 54 -3.38 3.30 -10.59
CA ASN A 54 -2.71 2.54 -11.64
C ASN A 54 -1.19 2.51 -11.45
N LEU A 55 -0.57 3.62 -11.02
CA LEU A 55 0.85 3.63 -10.68
C LEU A 55 1.17 2.68 -9.51
N LEU A 56 0.38 2.73 -8.43
CA LEU A 56 0.53 1.79 -7.30
C LEU A 56 0.39 0.34 -7.74
N ARG A 57 -0.56 0.04 -8.64
CA ARG A 57 -0.73 -1.30 -9.21
C ARG A 57 0.52 -1.79 -9.94
N THR A 58 1.27 -0.91 -10.60
CA THR A 58 2.51 -1.30 -11.31
C THR A 58 3.68 -1.57 -10.38
N VAL A 59 3.69 -0.98 -9.18
CA VAL A 59 4.82 -1.10 -8.24
C VAL A 59 4.51 -1.97 -7.02
N LYS A 60 3.32 -2.59 -6.99
CA LYS A 60 2.93 -3.54 -5.95
C LYS A 60 3.89 -4.73 -5.93
N GLN A 61 4.00 -5.36 -4.76
CA GLN A 61 4.64 -6.66 -4.59
C GLN A 61 3.56 -7.70 -4.26
N ASP A 62 3.86 -8.98 -4.36
CA ASP A 62 2.86 -10.02 -4.07
C ASP A 62 2.42 -10.01 -2.59
N ILE A 63 3.31 -9.58 -1.71
CA ILE A 63 3.04 -9.38 -0.27
C ILE A 63 2.29 -8.07 0.03
N THR A 64 2.01 -7.22 -0.95
CA THR A 64 1.27 -5.97 -0.72
C THR A 64 -0.15 -6.32 -0.28
N ILE A 65 -0.50 -5.99 0.95
CA ILE A 65 -1.83 -6.26 1.54
C ILE A 65 -2.84 -5.19 1.13
N TRP A 66 -2.41 -3.94 1.01
CA TRP A 66 -3.29 -2.84 0.64
C TRP A 66 -2.50 -1.72 -0.04
N SER A 67 -3.21 -0.82 -0.72
CA SER A 67 -2.65 0.34 -1.37
C SER A 67 -3.67 1.47 -1.32
N SER A 68 -3.23 2.69 -1.00
CA SER A 68 -4.14 3.82 -0.83
C SER A 68 -3.61 5.06 -1.53
N VAL A 69 -4.52 5.84 -2.09
CA VAL A 69 -4.27 7.16 -2.65
C VAL A 69 -5.15 8.16 -1.91
N TYR A 70 -4.58 9.33 -1.63
CA TYR A 70 -5.23 10.42 -0.91
C TYR A 70 -5.29 11.63 -1.82
N ASN A 71 -6.50 12.16 -2.05
CA ASN A 71 -6.67 13.49 -2.60
C ASN A 71 -6.89 14.46 -1.44
N LEU A 72 -5.86 15.25 -1.13
CA LEU A 72 -5.91 16.18 0.00
C LEU A 72 -6.82 17.39 -0.26
N SER A 73 -6.94 17.87 -1.51
CA SER A 73 -7.79 19.02 -1.85
C SER A 73 -9.27 18.64 -1.78
N GLU A 74 -9.64 17.48 -2.32
CA GLU A 74 -11.01 16.96 -2.29
C GLU A 74 -11.36 16.23 -0.99
N ARG A 75 -10.35 16.01 -0.13
CA ARG A 75 -10.48 15.24 1.12
C ARG A 75 -11.08 13.86 0.86
N SER A 76 -10.53 13.14 -0.13
CA SER A 76 -10.98 11.80 -0.51
C SER A 76 -9.85 10.78 -0.40
N VAL A 77 -10.21 9.53 -0.10
CA VAL A 77 -9.26 8.43 0.05
C VAL A 77 -9.77 7.25 -0.74
N TRP A 78 -8.94 6.71 -1.63
CA TRP A 78 -9.24 5.47 -2.34
C TRP A 78 -8.30 4.39 -1.84
N SER A 79 -8.83 3.22 -1.52
CA SER A 79 -8.05 2.08 -1.02
C SER A 79 -8.37 0.82 -1.80
N CYS A 80 -7.32 0.10 -2.17
CA CYS A 80 -7.34 -1.24 -2.71
C CYS A 80 -6.85 -2.19 -1.62
N ILE A 81 -7.55 -3.32 -1.46
CA ILE A 81 -7.30 -4.32 -0.43
C ILE A 81 -6.99 -5.64 -1.17
N GLU A 82 -6.04 -6.42 -0.66
CA GLU A 82 -5.60 -7.72 -1.19
C GLU A 82 -5.22 -7.70 -2.69
N ASN A 83 -4.66 -6.58 -3.16
CA ASN A 83 -4.33 -6.35 -4.57
C ASN A 83 -5.54 -6.41 -5.53
N ASP A 84 -6.77 -6.27 -5.04
CA ASP A 84 -7.96 -6.16 -5.87
C ASP A 84 -8.15 -4.73 -6.41
N TYR A 85 -7.34 -4.40 -7.41
CA TYR A 85 -7.45 -3.12 -8.12
C TYR A 85 -8.70 -3.03 -9.03
N LYS A 86 -9.58 -4.05 -9.06
CA LYS A 86 -10.89 -3.96 -9.72
C LYS A 86 -11.94 -3.37 -8.77
N ASN A 87 -11.84 -3.70 -7.48
CA ASN A 87 -12.76 -3.24 -6.44
C ASN A 87 -12.09 -2.20 -5.52
N ILE A 88 -11.96 -0.97 -6.02
CA ILE A 88 -11.39 0.14 -5.24
C ILE A 88 -12.45 0.75 -4.33
N HIS A 89 -12.19 0.74 -3.02
CA HIS A 89 -13.05 1.35 -2.01
C HIS A 89 -12.78 2.86 -1.95
N LYS A 90 -13.83 3.68 -2.01
CA LYS A 90 -13.72 5.15 -2.08
C LYS A 90 -14.40 5.78 -0.87
N PHE A 91 -13.64 6.59 -0.15
CA PHE A 91 -14.07 7.25 1.07
C PHE A 91 -13.97 8.77 0.92
N SER A 92 -14.93 9.50 1.51
CA SER A 92 -14.86 10.95 1.65
C SER A 92 -14.61 11.30 3.11
N LEU A 93 -13.53 12.02 3.38
CA LEU A 93 -13.17 12.44 4.73
C LEU A 93 -14.14 13.49 5.29
N ASN A 94 -14.93 14.14 4.44
CA ASN A 94 -16.00 15.05 4.88
C ASN A 94 -17.09 14.32 5.67
N LYS A 95 -17.24 13.01 5.46
CA LYS A 95 -18.24 12.18 6.12
C LYS A 95 -17.74 11.48 7.39
N ILE A 96 -16.49 11.72 7.82
CA ILE A 96 -15.95 11.12 9.06
C ILE A 96 -16.78 11.51 10.29
N ARG A 97 -17.43 12.68 10.26
CA ARG A 97 -18.31 13.14 11.34
C ARG A 97 -19.64 12.39 11.42
N GLU A 98 -20.01 11.62 10.40
CA GLU A 98 -21.22 10.77 10.40
C GLU A 98 -21.03 9.52 11.30
N GLY A 99 -19.85 9.36 11.92
CA GLY A 99 -19.52 8.29 12.86
C GLY A 99 -18.46 7.34 12.29
N TYR A 100 -18.20 6.25 13.02
CA TYR A 100 -17.33 5.18 12.55
C TYR A 100 -18.01 4.46 11.37
N SER A 101 -17.51 4.70 10.16
CA SER A 101 -17.78 3.81 9.03
C SER A 101 -16.74 2.70 9.07
N SER A 102 -17.11 1.54 9.62
CA SER A 102 -16.31 0.32 9.51
C SER A 102 -16.64 -0.36 8.19
N LEU A 103 -15.65 -0.47 7.30
CA LEU A 103 -15.72 -1.41 6.20
C LEU A 103 -15.15 -2.74 6.71
N ASP A 104 -15.93 -3.81 6.68
CA ASP A 104 -15.40 -5.16 6.93
C ASP A 104 -14.58 -5.57 5.70
N PHE A 105 -13.26 -5.41 5.80
CA PHE A 105 -12.34 -5.52 4.66
C PHE A 105 -11.67 -6.89 4.53
N ALA A 106 -11.93 -7.79 5.48
CA ALA A 106 -11.35 -9.12 5.47
C ALA A 106 -12.31 -10.08 6.15
N THR A 107 -13.00 -10.90 5.37
CA THR A 107 -13.23 -12.25 5.87
C THR A 107 -11.84 -12.89 5.92
N LEU A 108 -11.28 -13.08 7.11
CA LEU A 108 -10.07 -13.88 7.30
C LEU A 108 -10.32 -15.25 6.63
N ARG A 109 -9.86 -15.42 5.39
CA ARG A 109 -9.88 -16.71 4.71
C ARG A 109 -8.75 -17.53 5.29
N ILE A 110 -8.96 -18.06 6.50
CA ILE A 110 -8.15 -19.17 6.99
C ILE A 110 -8.32 -20.28 5.94
N PRO A 111 -7.26 -20.75 5.27
CA PRO A 111 -7.36 -21.93 4.43
C PRO A 111 -7.83 -23.08 5.33
N LEU A 112 -9.11 -23.45 5.24
CA LEU A 112 -9.67 -24.61 5.96
C LEU A 112 -9.11 -25.94 5.43
N LEU A 113 -8.29 -25.89 4.38
CA LEU A 113 -7.30 -26.88 3.99
C LEU A 113 -6.01 -26.49 4.72
N ASP A 114 -5.81 -26.85 5.97
CA ASP A 114 -5.09 -28.08 6.26
C ASP A 114 -5.29 -28.57 7.70
N ILE A 115 -6.15 -27.92 8.51
CA ILE A 115 -6.31 -28.31 9.92
C ILE A 115 -6.95 -29.69 10.03
N ARG A 116 -7.94 -30.01 9.17
CA ARG A 116 -8.58 -31.33 9.20
C ARG A 116 -7.63 -32.44 8.74
N GLU A 117 -6.81 -32.20 7.73
CA GLU A 117 -5.80 -33.15 7.25
C GLU A 117 -4.63 -33.30 8.24
N GLN A 118 -4.10 -32.20 8.79
CA GLN A 118 -3.03 -32.22 9.80
C GLN A 118 -3.49 -32.85 11.13
N VAL A 119 -4.71 -32.58 11.58
CA VAL A 119 -5.31 -33.23 12.78
C VAL A 119 -5.56 -34.71 12.50
N ARG A 120 -5.99 -35.10 11.28
CA ARG A 120 -6.17 -36.51 10.92
C ARG A 120 -4.83 -37.25 10.86
N GLN A 121 -3.78 -36.63 10.32
CA GLN A 121 -2.44 -37.22 10.29
C GLN A 121 -1.80 -37.32 11.68
N HIS A 122 -2.10 -36.42 12.62
CA HIS A 122 -1.62 -36.51 14.01
C HIS A 122 -2.42 -37.49 14.89
N LEU A 123 -3.72 -37.69 14.62
CA LEU A 123 -4.56 -38.61 15.40
C LEU A 123 -4.50 -40.07 14.93
N TYR A 124 -3.93 -40.35 13.75
CA TYR A 124 -3.84 -41.69 13.16
C TYR A 124 -2.40 -42.18 12.93
N GLN A 125 -1.39 -41.60 13.59
CA GLN A 125 -0.08 -42.24 13.61
C GLN A 125 -0.11 -43.44 14.57
N PRO A 126 0.15 -44.67 14.12
CA PRO A 126 0.34 -45.79 15.03
C PRO A 126 1.61 -45.55 15.86
N ALA A 127 1.53 -45.90 17.14
CA ALA A 127 2.64 -45.82 18.10
C ALA A 127 3.85 -46.67 17.66
#